data_AF-A0A239F8D0-F1
#
_entry.id   AF-A0A239F8D0-F1
#
_cell.length_a   1.000
_cell.length_b   1.000
_cell.length_c   1.000
_cell.angle_alpha   90.00
_cell.angle_beta   90.00
_cell.angle_gamma   90.00
#
_symmetry.space_group_name_H-M   'P 1'
#
loop_
_entity.id
_entity.type
_entity.pdbx_description
1 polymer ?
#
loop_
_entity_poly.entity_id
_entity_poly.type
_entity_poly.pdbx_seq_one_letter_code
_entity_poly.pdbx_strand_id
1 'polypeptide(L)'
;MQPFIIEADAMGRPSAVCAPPAFRMAVRLAAGVAKTVAVPAGARVALFSATGPFWVQYGAAAALPDADLLNGTAPELAPAARNVRGIGSLGLIAQADCTVSIGFCG
;
A
#
# COMPACT_ATOMS: atom_id res chain seq x y z
N MET A 1 10.08 -8.83 -18.75
CA MET A 1 9.42 -7.55 -18.42
C MET A 1 7.95 -7.69 -18.75
N GLN A 2 7.04 -7.61 -17.77
CA GLN A 2 5.62 -7.46 -18.09
C GLN A 2 5.36 -5.99 -18.45
N PRO A 3 4.62 -5.70 -19.54
CA PRO A 3 4.31 -4.32 -19.90
C PRO A 3 3.40 -3.70 -18.83
N PHE A 4 3.63 -2.43 -18.54
CA PHE A 4 2.67 -1.60 -17.82
C PHE A 4 1.38 -1.58 -18.65
N ILE A 5 0.29 -2.15 -18.14
CA ILE A 5 -0.98 -2.21 -18.87
C ILE A 5 -1.63 -0.84 -18.76
N ILE A 6 -1.48 -0.09 -19.84
CA ILE A 6 -2.12 1.20 -20.04
C ILE A 6 -3.40 0.93 -20.82
N GLU A 7 -4.56 1.41 -20.33
CA GLU A 7 -5.80 1.33 -21.09
C GLU A 7 -5.67 2.10 -22.41
N ALA A 8 -6.24 1.58 -23.49
CA ALA A 8 -6.30 2.33 -24.74
C ALA A 8 -7.49 3.31 -24.70
N ASP A 9 -7.32 4.50 -25.26
CA ASP A 9 -8.45 5.40 -25.53
C ASP A 9 -9.37 4.81 -26.61
N ALA A 10 -10.50 5.48 -26.87
CA ALA A 10 -11.45 5.05 -27.89
C ALA A 10 -10.86 4.97 -29.32
N MET A 11 -9.66 5.51 -29.54
CA MET A 11 -8.91 5.50 -30.81
C MET A 11 -7.75 4.48 -30.80
N GLY A 12 -7.66 3.62 -29.77
CA GLY A 12 -6.62 2.59 -29.65
C GLY A 12 -5.25 3.12 -29.18
N ARG A 13 -5.16 4.37 -28.70
CA ARG A 13 -3.90 4.96 -28.23
C ARG A 13 -3.69 4.65 -26.74
N PRO A 14 -2.48 4.27 -26.30
CA PRO A 14 -2.19 4.07 -24.88
C PRO A 14 -2.47 5.36 -24.08
N SER A 15 -3.20 5.26 -22.98
CA SER A 15 -3.77 6.42 -22.28
C SER A 15 -3.26 6.79 -20.88
N ALA A 16 -2.20 6.27 -20.26
CA ALA A 16 -1.91 6.45 -18.81
C ALA A 16 -3.06 6.12 -17.80
N VAL A 17 -4.27 5.78 -18.25
CA VAL A 17 -5.38 5.35 -17.39
C VAL A 17 -5.19 3.88 -17.04
N CYS A 18 -5.36 3.54 -15.76
CA CYS A 18 -5.34 2.16 -15.28
C CYS A 18 -6.76 1.71 -14.92
N ALA A 19 -7.03 0.42 -15.10
CA ALA A 19 -8.23 -0.21 -14.58
C ALA A 19 -8.34 -0.02 -13.05
N PRO A 20 -9.56 0.08 -12.51
CA PRO A 20 -9.76 0.20 -11.08
C PRO A 20 -9.25 -1.05 -10.34
N PRO A 21 -8.75 -0.91 -9.09
CA PRO A 21 -8.34 -2.05 -8.29
C PRO A 21 -9.51 -3.01 -8.04
N ALA A 22 -9.29 -4.30 -8.31
CA ALA A 22 -10.31 -5.34 -8.10
C ALA A 22 -10.66 -5.51 -6.61
N PHE A 23 -9.72 -5.22 -5.73
CA PHE A 23 -9.90 -5.31 -4.28
C PHE A 23 -9.50 -3.99 -3.62
N ARG A 24 -10.37 -3.45 -2.75
CA ARG A 24 -10.21 -2.13 -2.12
C ARG A 24 -10.51 -2.22 -0.63
N MET A 25 -9.72 -1.53 0.18
CA MET A 25 -9.87 -1.47 1.63
C MET A 25 -9.79 -0.04 2.13
N ALA A 26 -10.51 0.24 3.22
CA ALA A 26 -10.32 1.44 4.02
C ALA A 26 -10.02 1.00 5.46
N VAL A 27 -8.88 1.42 5.99
CA VAL A 27 -8.34 1.02 7.28
C VAL A 27 -8.25 2.25 8.16
N ARG A 28 -9.10 2.34 9.18
CA ARG A 28 -8.98 3.35 10.22
C ARG A 28 -7.83 2.96 11.15
N LEU A 29 -6.82 3.81 11.28
CA LEU A 29 -5.74 3.67 12.25
C LEU A 29 -6.00 4.60 13.44
N ALA A 30 -5.85 4.06 14.64
CA ALA A 30 -5.80 4.87 15.86
C ALA A 30 -4.33 5.20 16.14
N ALA A 31 -4.07 6.37 16.73
CA ALA A 31 -2.73 6.82 17.10
C ALA A 31 -1.94 5.75 17.88
N GLY A 32 -0.75 5.39 17.38
CA GLY A 32 0.16 4.44 18.02
C GLY A 32 -0.27 2.97 18.00
N VAL A 33 -1.43 2.63 17.41
CA VAL A 33 -1.96 1.26 17.40
C VAL A 33 -1.71 0.61 16.04
N ALA A 34 -0.81 -0.37 16.01
CA ALA A 34 -0.53 -1.15 14.81
C ALA A 34 -1.75 -2.00 14.38
N LYS A 35 -1.93 -2.15 13.07
CA LYS A 35 -2.88 -3.08 12.45
C LYS A 35 -2.21 -3.87 11.35
N THR A 36 -2.63 -5.12 11.18
CA THR A 36 -2.18 -5.98 10.08
C THR A 36 -3.32 -6.24 9.13
N VAL A 37 -3.03 -6.16 7.83
CA VAL A 37 -3.97 -6.40 6.75
C VAL A 37 -3.42 -7.51 5.87
N ALA A 38 -4.26 -8.49 5.51
CA ALA A 38 -3.87 -9.53 4.57
C ALA A 38 -3.82 -8.97 3.14
N VAL A 39 -2.77 -9.32 2.40
CA VAL A 39 -2.71 -9.04 0.96
C VAL A 39 -3.58 -10.08 0.24
N PRO A 40 -4.57 -9.66 -0.58
CA PRO A 40 -5.41 -10.59 -1.32
C PRO A 40 -4.58 -11.53 -2.21
N ALA A 41 -4.99 -12.79 -2.32
CA ALA A 41 -4.33 -13.76 -3.18
C ALA A 41 -4.30 -13.26 -4.64
N GLY A 42 -3.13 -13.36 -5.27
CA GLY A 42 -2.94 -12.90 -6.66
C GLY A 42 -2.65 -11.41 -6.82
N ALA A 43 -2.74 -10.60 -5.76
CA ALA A 43 -2.34 -9.19 -5.83
C ALA A 43 -0.84 -9.05 -6.15
N ARG A 44 -0.54 -8.14 -7.07
CA ARG A 44 0.83 -7.79 -7.48
C ARG A 44 1.18 -6.36 -7.14
N VAL A 45 0.20 -5.46 -7.09
CA VAL A 45 0.41 -4.04 -6.79
C VAL A 45 -0.54 -3.60 -5.69
N ALA A 46 -0.03 -2.84 -4.72
CA ALA A 46 -0.81 -2.10 -3.74
C ALA A 46 -0.66 -0.59 -3.98
N LEU A 47 -1.78 0.12 -4.03
CA LEU A 47 -1.89 1.57 -4.17
C LEU A 47 -2.39 2.11 -2.84
N PHE A 48 -1.67 3.06 -2.26
CA PHE A 48 -2.04 3.64 -0.97
C PHE A 48 -2.45 5.10 -1.12
N SER A 49 -3.42 5.51 -0.31
CA SER A 49 -3.72 6.90 -0.01
C SER A 49 -4.18 7.01 1.43
N ALA A 50 -4.00 8.17 2.06
CA ALA A 50 -4.38 8.34 3.45
C ALA A 50 -4.80 9.78 3.76
N THR A 51 -5.60 9.94 4.81
CA THR A 51 -5.97 11.26 5.35
C THR A 51 -4.88 11.88 6.24
N GLY A 52 -3.79 11.15 6.51
CA GLY A 52 -2.67 11.60 7.33
C GLY A 52 -1.44 10.68 7.21
N PRO A 53 -0.30 11.03 7.82
CA PRO A 53 0.91 10.22 7.80
C PRO A 53 0.69 8.84 8.41
N PHE A 54 1.26 7.82 7.76
CA PHE A 54 1.23 6.43 8.23
C PHE A 54 2.49 5.72 7.75
N TRP A 55 2.82 4.61 8.41
CA TRP A 55 3.95 3.76 8.08
C TRP A 55 3.46 2.37 7.69
N VAL A 56 4.14 1.78 6.70
CA VAL A 56 3.88 0.42 6.20
C VAL A 56 5.09 -0.46 6.48
N GLN A 57 4.82 -1.66 7.02
CA GLN A 57 5.78 -2.75 7.07
C GLN A 57 5.30 -3.89 6.17
N TYR A 58 6.20 -4.45 5.35
CA TYR A 58 5.88 -5.53 4.43
C TYR A 58 6.17 -6.90 5.08
N GLY A 59 5.14 -7.74 5.20
CA GLY A 59 5.26 -9.10 5.73
C GLY A 59 5.36 -9.21 7.26
N ALA A 60 5.24 -8.09 7.99
CA ALA A 60 5.27 -8.06 9.45
C ALA A 60 4.39 -6.92 9.98
N ALA A 61 4.10 -6.93 11.30
CA ALA A 61 3.46 -5.80 11.95
C ALA A 61 4.37 -4.56 11.90
N ALA A 62 3.79 -3.37 11.75
CA ALA A 62 4.54 -2.12 11.74
C ALA A 62 4.75 -1.62 13.17
N ALA A 63 5.94 -1.06 13.43
CA ALA A 63 6.26 -0.31 14.63
C ALA A 63 6.37 1.18 14.28
N LEU A 64 5.98 2.07 15.18
CA LEU A 64 6.17 3.50 14.96
C LEU A 64 7.66 3.81 15.15
N PRO A 65 8.33 4.50 14.20
CA PRO A 65 9.71 4.93 14.44
C PRO A 65 9.77 5.98 15.55
N ASP A 66 10.35 5.63 16.69
CA ASP A 66 10.58 6.49 17.86
C ASP A 66 12.07 6.77 18.11
N ALA A 67 12.95 6.16 17.29
CA ALA A 67 14.38 6.35 17.26
C ALA A 67 14.93 6.14 15.84
N ASP A 68 16.20 6.44 15.63
CA ASP A 68 16.88 6.22 14.35
C ASP A 68 16.97 4.72 14.02
N LEU A 69 16.41 4.31 12.88
CA LEU A 69 16.46 2.95 12.36
C LEU A 69 17.36 2.89 11.11
N LEU A 70 18.67 2.73 11.33
CA LEU A 70 19.71 2.80 10.28
C LEU A 70 20.14 1.44 9.72
N ASN A 71 19.37 0.39 9.97
CA ASN A 71 19.67 -1.00 9.58
C ASN A 71 18.91 -1.48 8.32
N GLY A 72 18.17 -0.58 7.66
CA GLY A 72 17.36 -0.91 6.48
C GLY A 72 16.04 -1.64 6.79
N THR A 73 15.63 -1.74 8.05
CA THR A 73 14.36 -2.39 8.44
C THR A 73 13.26 -1.39 8.82
N ALA A 74 13.50 -0.09 8.65
CA ALA A 74 12.53 0.94 8.96
C ALA A 74 11.25 0.74 8.12
N PRO A 75 10.05 0.90 8.72
CA PRO A 75 8.82 0.87 7.95
C PRO A 75 8.77 2.11 7.04
N GLU A 76 8.12 1.96 5.90
CA GLU A 76 8.10 2.98 4.87
C GLU A 76 7.02 4.03 5.16
N LEU A 77 7.38 5.31 5.16
CA LEU A 77 6.45 6.42 5.36
C LEU A 77 5.61 6.66 4.11
N ALA A 78 4.28 6.53 4.26
CA ALA A 78 3.25 6.86 3.27
C ALA A 78 3.64 6.54 1.81
N PRO A 79 3.94 5.26 1.49
CA PRO A 79 4.38 4.89 0.15
C PRO A 79 3.32 5.20 -0.90
N ALA A 80 3.79 5.45 -2.13
CA ALA A 80 2.94 5.39 -3.33
C ALA A 80 2.68 3.91 -3.73
N ALA A 81 2.53 3.62 -5.01
CA ALA A 81 2.33 2.25 -5.49
C ALA A 81 3.53 1.33 -5.17
N ARG A 82 3.28 0.11 -4.70
CA ARG A 82 4.33 -0.89 -4.37
C ARG A 82 3.98 -2.25 -4.94
N ASN A 83 5.00 -2.98 -5.39
CA ASN A 83 4.85 -4.38 -5.77
C ASN A 83 4.74 -5.23 -4.50
N VAL A 84 3.64 -5.96 -4.36
CA VAL A 84 3.33 -6.78 -3.19
C VAL A 84 3.28 -8.28 -3.51
N ARG A 85 3.78 -8.68 -4.69
CA ARG A 85 3.78 -10.09 -5.11
C ARG A 85 4.58 -10.94 -4.12
N GLY A 86 3.91 -11.94 -3.54
CA GLY A 86 4.52 -12.86 -2.56
C GLY A 86 4.54 -12.35 -1.13
N ILE A 87 4.08 -11.12 -0.87
CA ILE A 87 3.89 -10.59 0.48
C ILE A 87 2.50 -11.01 0.96
N GLY A 88 2.41 -11.69 2.10
CA GLY A 88 1.13 -12.18 2.65
C GLY A 88 0.37 -11.14 3.47
N SER A 89 1.06 -10.14 4.03
CA SER A 89 0.45 -9.14 4.90
C SER A 89 1.18 -7.81 4.88
N LEU A 90 0.46 -6.76 5.23
CA LEU A 90 0.96 -5.40 5.43
C LEU A 90 0.67 -4.99 6.87
N GLY A 91 1.70 -4.61 7.61
CA GLY A 91 1.59 -3.91 8.89
C GLY A 91 1.41 -2.41 8.64
N LEU A 92 0.52 -1.77 9.39
CA LEU A 92 0.17 -0.37 9.27
C LEU A 92 0.16 0.28 10.66
N ILE A 93 0.74 1.47 10.79
CA ILE A 93 0.68 2.26 12.02
C ILE A 93 0.71 3.75 11.68
N ALA A 94 0.14 4.59 12.54
CA ALA A 94 0.18 6.04 12.41
C ALA A 94 0.42 6.70 13.77
N GLN A 95 1.04 7.87 13.78
CA GLN A 95 1.26 8.66 15.00
C GLN A 95 -0.02 9.35 15.49
N ALA A 96 -0.96 9.62 14.58
CA ALA A 96 -2.27 10.22 14.87
C ALA A 96 -3.38 9.42 14.19
N ASP A 97 -4.62 9.62 14.62
CA ASP A 97 -5.79 9.00 13.99
C ASP A 97 -5.88 9.36 12.51
N CYS A 98 -5.93 8.35 11.63
CA CYS A 98 -6.08 8.56 10.20
C CYS A 98 -6.83 7.40 9.54
N THR A 99 -7.23 7.58 8.29
CA THR A 99 -7.76 6.50 7.45
C THR A 99 -6.82 6.27 6.28
N VAL A 100 -6.45 5.02 6.05
CA VAL A 100 -5.65 4.57 4.91
C VAL A 100 -6.55 3.80 3.95
N SER A 101 -6.62 4.24 2.70
CA SER A 101 -7.25 3.50 1.61
C SER A 101 -6.19 2.72 0.83
N ILE A 102 -6.48 1.45 0.55
CA ILE A 102 -5.58 0.55 -0.17
C ILE A 102 -6.33 -0.08 -1.34
N GLY A 103 -5.80 0.05 -2.55
CA GLY A 103 -6.27 -0.66 -3.74
C GLY A 103 -5.27 -1.74 -4.16
N PHE A 104 -5.72 -2.96 -4.37
CA PHE A 104 -4.91 -4.07 -4.88
C PHE A 104 -5.25 -4.42 -6.33
N CYS A 105 -4.22 -4.51 -7.17
CA CYS A 105 -4.27 -4.93 -8.57
C CYS A 105 -3.39 -6.17 -8.78
N GLY A 106 -3.70 -7.02 -9.78
CA GLY A 106 -2.98 -8.28 -10.04
C GLY A 106 -2.85 -8.61 -11.52
#